data_AF-A0AAV2NZ72-F1
#
_entry.id   AF-A0AAV2NZ72-F1
#
_cell.length_a   1.000
_cell.length_b   1.000
_cell.length_c   1.000
_cell.angle_alpha   90.00
_cell.angle_beta   90.00
_cell.angle_gamma   90.00
#
_symmetry.space_group_name_H-M   'P 1'
#
loop_
_entity.id
_entity.type
_entity.pdbx_description
1 polymer ?
#
loop_
_entity_poly.entity_id
_entity_poly.type
_entity_poly.pdbx_seq_one_letter_code
_entity_poly.pdbx_strand_id
1 'polypeptide(L)'
;MPNFTKWHFALLVISCVSFGHALECYVCTDQEGNRDKCLNTIKTCEQGQDSCLTEIKWGSTPYWSQGAKKQFYVSKKCATKKECERLQRSNMPDCTYIWYQDWKCSSCCQGDRCNYYVISAGNETKLHNGIFAITILISLLGASRLK
;
A
#
# COMPACT_ATOMS: atom_id res chain seq x y z
N MET A 1 -28.29 -0.72 -37.69
CA MET A 1 -27.97 -0.19 -36.34
C MET A 1 -26.47 -0.31 -36.06
N PRO A 2 -25.62 0.61 -36.57
CA PRO A 2 -24.15 0.55 -36.37
C PRO A 2 -23.64 1.23 -35.08
N ASN A 3 -24.51 1.88 -34.29
CA ASN A 3 -24.10 2.69 -33.14
C ASN A 3 -23.98 1.89 -31.83
N PHE A 4 -24.70 0.77 -31.67
CA PHE A 4 -24.72 0.01 -30.41
C PHE A 4 -23.40 -0.75 -30.16
N THR A 5 -22.87 -1.41 -31.19
CA THR A 5 -21.55 -2.08 -31.13
C THR A 5 -20.40 -1.10 -30.93
N LYS A 6 -20.49 0.13 -31.47
CA LYS A 6 -19.49 1.19 -31.22
C LYS A 6 -19.46 1.63 -29.76
N TRP A 7 -20.63 1.77 -29.12
CA TRP A 7 -20.73 2.13 -27.70
C TRP A 7 -20.21 1.03 -26.78
N HIS A 8 -20.48 -0.23 -27.09
CA HIS A 8 -19.92 -1.36 -26.33
C HIS A 8 -18.41 -1.46 -26.46
N PHE A 9 -17.87 -1.28 -27.67
CA PHE A 9 -16.43 -1.27 -27.88
C PHE A 9 -15.76 -0.10 -27.15
N ALA A 10 -16.39 1.08 -27.15
CA ALA A 10 -15.92 2.24 -26.39
C ALA A 10 -15.92 1.98 -24.87
N LEU A 11 -17.00 1.41 -24.31
CA LEU A 11 -17.07 1.06 -22.88
C LEU A 11 -16.02 0.02 -22.48
N LEU A 12 -15.75 -0.96 -23.34
CA LEU A 12 -14.76 -2.01 -23.10
C LEU A 12 -13.34 -1.44 -23.14
N VAL A 13 -13.05 -0.56 -24.11
CA VAL A 13 -11.77 0.17 -24.18
C VAL A 13 -11.59 1.05 -22.94
N ILE A 14 -12.59 1.86 -22.56
CA ILE A 14 -12.53 2.73 -21.37
C ILE A 14 -12.25 1.92 -20.10
N SER A 15 -12.90 0.76 -19.94
CA SER A 15 -12.65 -0.14 -18.81
C SER A 15 -11.24 -0.74 -18.80
N CYS A 16 -10.65 -1.03 -19.97
CA CYS A 16 -9.31 -1.59 -20.06
C CYS A 16 -8.20 -0.57 -19.77
N VAL A 17 -8.41 0.72 -20.05
CA VAL A 17 -7.41 1.78 -19.74
C VAL A 17 -7.28 2.00 -18.21
N SER A 18 -8.27 1.60 -17.42
CA SER A 18 -8.27 1.77 -15.95
C SER A 18 -7.33 0.82 -15.19
N PHE A 19 -6.68 -0.15 -15.84
CA PHE A 19 -5.85 -1.16 -15.14
C PHE A 19 -4.39 -0.74 -14.92
N GLY A 20 -3.98 0.47 -15.31
CA GLY A 20 -2.62 0.97 -15.13
C GLY A 20 -2.43 1.76 -13.83
N HIS A 21 -2.49 1.10 -12.67
CA HIS A 21 -2.10 1.74 -11.41
C HIS A 21 -0.64 1.43 -11.10
N ALA A 22 0.24 2.41 -11.30
CA ALA A 22 1.61 2.36 -10.80
C ALA A 22 1.59 2.80 -9.33
N LEU A 23 1.74 1.84 -8.41
CA LEU A 23 1.67 2.10 -6.98
C LEU A 23 2.67 3.17 -6.55
N GLU A 24 2.20 4.18 -5.81
CA GLU A 24 3.07 5.18 -5.18
C GLU A 24 3.10 5.02 -3.66
N CYS A 25 4.27 5.17 -3.04
CA CYS A 25 4.41 5.15 -1.58
C CYS A 25 5.21 6.36 -1.09
N TYR A 26 4.96 6.79 0.15
CA TYR A 26 5.91 7.64 0.86
C TYR A 26 7.18 6.85 1.16
N VAL A 27 8.35 7.47 0.99
CA VAL A 27 9.65 6.83 1.20
C VAL A 27 10.58 7.70 2.05
N CYS A 28 11.20 7.09 3.04
CA CYS A 28 12.19 7.73 3.89
C CYS A 28 13.02 6.68 4.61
N THR A 29 14.21 7.06 5.06
CA THR A 29 15.10 6.17 5.81
C THR A 29 15.52 6.84 7.10
N ASP A 30 15.27 6.16 8.21
CA ASP A 30 15.71 6.49 9.57
C ASP A 30 15.52 7.97 9.92
N GLN A 31 14.34 8.52 9.62
CA GLN A 31 13.97 9.87 10.03
C GLN A 31 13.50 9.88 11.49
N GLU A 32 13.88 10.90 12.25
CA GLU A 32 13.43 11.06 13.63
C GLU A 32 11.95 11.50 13.67
N GLY A 33 11.06 10.52 13.56
CA GLY A 33 9.60 10.71 13.50
C GLY A 33 9.03 10.79 12.08
N ASN A 34 7.70 10.89 12.00
CA ASN A 34 6.95 10.95 10.74
C ASN A 34 6.84 12.39 10.23
N ARG A 35 7.96 12.94 9.75
CA ARG A 35 8.07 14.32 9.27
C ARG A 35 9.02 14.39 8.08
N ASP A 36 9.21 15.60 7.55
CA ASP A 36 10.20 15.88 6.51
C ASP A 36 10.04 14.93 5.32
N LYS A 37 11.07 14.11 5.03
CA LYS A 37 11.05 13.16 3.91
C LYS A 37 9.90 12.14 4.03
N CYS A 38 9.55 11.70 5.24
CA CYS A 38 8.48 10.71 5.43
C CYS A 38 7.08 11.21 5.06
N LEU A 39 6.88 12.52 4.90
CA LEU A 39 5.61 13.12 4.48
C LEU A 39 5.66 13.77 3.09
N ASN A 40 6.86 14.02 2.55
CA ASN A 40 7.05 14.82 1.33
C ASN A 40 7.77 14.07 0.20
N THR A 41 8.41 12.94 0.48
CA THR A 41 9.12 12.15 -0.53
C THR A 41 8.27 10.96 -0.96
N ILE A 42 7.82 10.99 -2.21
CA ILE A 42 7.01 9.94 -2.84
C ILE A 42 7.86 9.27 -3.91
N LYS A 43 7.75 7.94 -4.02
CA LYS A 43 8.38 7.15 -5.08
C LYS A 43 7.33 6.25 -5.72
N THR A 44 7.31 6.20 -7.05
CA THR A 44 6.60 5.17 -7.81
C THR A 44 7.33 3.84 -7.64
N CYS A 45 6.62 2.82 -7.17
CA CYS A 45 7.18 1.53 -6.85
C CYS A 45 7.61 0.75 -8.11
N GLU A 46 8.62 -0.10 -7.94
CA GLU A 46 9.18 -0.91 -9.02
C GLU A 46 8.27 -2.10 -9.36
N GLN A 47 8.54 -2.74 -10.50
CA GLN A 47 7.79 -3.93 -10.92
C GLN A 47 7.87 -5.03 -9.84
N GLY A 48 6.71 -5.51 -9.40
CA GLY A 48 6.60 -6.51 -8.32
C GLY A 48 6.55 -5.94 -6.91
N GLN A 49 6.76 -4.63 -6.71
CA GLN A 49 6.49 -3.96 -5.44
C GLN A 49 5.03 -3.50 -5.39
N ASP A 50 4.20 -4.30 -4.73
CA ASP A 50 2.74 -4.18 -4.67
C ASP A 50 2.22 -3.74 -3.29
N SER A 51 3.11 -3.32 -2.38
CA SER A 51 2.74 -2.84 -1.04
C SER A 51 3.66 -1.73 -0.53
N CYS A 52 3.12 -0.85 0.31
CA CYS A 52 3.90 0.12 1.07
C CYS A 52 4.20 -0.45 2.47
N LEU A 53 5.47 -0.42 2.87
CA LEU A 53 5.93 -0.82 4.19
C LEU A 53 6.35 0.41 5.00
N THR A 54 5.89 0.49 6.24
CA THR A 54 6.42 1.41 7.24
C THR A 54 7.01 0.65 8.41
N GLU A 55 8.17 1.08 8.86
CA GLU A 55 8.84 0.60 10.07
C GLU A 55 9.07 1.76 11.03
N ILE A 56 8.76 1.55 12.30
CA ILE A 56 9.17 2.44 13.39
C ILE A 56 9.98 1.63 14.40
N LYS A 57 11.13 2.15 14.80
CA LYS A 57 12.00 1.55 15.80
C LYS A 57 12.28 2.52 16.93
N TRP A 58 12.32 2.01 18.16
CA TRP A 58 12.75 2.72 19.34
C TRP A 58 14.03 2.10 19.87
N GLY A 59 15.05 2.93 20.07
CA GLY A 59 16.33 2.50 20.59
C GLY A 59 17.39 3.57 20.44
N SER A 60 18.65 3.19 20.64
CA SER A 60 19.83 4.06 20.52
C SER A 60 20.55 3.93 19.16
N THR A 61 19.82 3.52 18.10
CA THR A 61 20.39 3.35 16.75
C THR A 61 20.97 4.65 16.18
N PRO A 62 22.01 4.59 15.32
CA PRO A 62 22.61 3.37 14.73
C PRO A 62 23.63 2.62 15.61
N TYR A 63 24.20 3.22 16.65
CA TYR A 63 25.17 2.55 17.54
C TYR A 63 24.82 2.79 19.01
N TRP A 64 24.75 1.71 19.79
CA TRP A 64 24.63 1.81 21.24
C TRP A 64 25.87 2.52 21.80
N SER A 65 25.65 3.62 22.51
CA SER A 65 26.67 4.29 23.30
C SER A 65 26.12 4.64 24.68
N GLN A 66 26.99 4.66 25.68
CA GLN A 66 26.59 5.03 27.04
C GLN A 66 26.11 6.48 27.04
N GLY A 67 24.84 6.69 27.40
CA GLY A 67 24.21 8.01 27.40
C GLY A 67 23.57 8.43 26.07
N ALA A 68 23.55 7.58 25.03
CA ALA A 68 22.77 7.87 23.83
C ALA A 68 21.29 8.05 24.17
N LYS A 69 20.72 9.18 23.71
CA LYS A 69 19.30 9.44 23.81
C LYS A 69 18.53 8.40 23.01
N LYS A 70 17.60 7.69 23.66
CA LYS A 70 16.62 6.86 22.96
C LYS A 70 15.64 7.75 22.20
N GLN A 71 15.38 7.42 20.94
CA GLN A 71 14.47 8.15 20.07
C GLN A 71 13.82 7.22 19.05
N PHE A 72 12.71 7.66 18.48
CA PHE A 72 12.00 6.90 17.46
C PHE A 72 12.55 7.25 16.08
N TYR A 73 12.79 6.22 15.26
CA TYR A 73 13.13 6.39 13.86
C TYR A 73 12.08 5.72 12.98
N VAL A 74 11.68 6.43 11.93
CA VAL A 74 10.70 5.99 10.95
C VAL A 74 11.38 5.77 9.61
N SER A 75 11.11 4.61 9.01
CA SER A 75 11.50 4.26 7.66
C SER A 75 10.26 3.84 6.87
N LYS A 76 10.17 4.27 5.61
CA LYS A 76 9.08 3.94 4.70
C LYS A 76 9.67 3.53 3.35
N LYS A 77 9.13 2.47 2.75
CA LYS A 77 9.60 2.00 1.44
C LYS A 77 8.50 1.26 0.67
N CYS A 78 8.67 1.20 -0.65
CA CYS A 78 8.00 0.21 -1.47
C CYS A 78 8.54 -1.19 -1.13
N ALA A 79 7.66 -2.18 -1.10
CA ALA A 79 8.01 -3.56 -0.79
C ALA A 79 7.11 -4.53 -1.58
N THR A 80 7.52 -5.78 -1.66
CA THR A 80 6.60 -6.85 -2.06
C THR A 80 5.65 -7.16 -0.90
N LYS A 81 4.41 -7.55 -1.18
CA LYS A 81 3.43 -7.95 -0.16
C LYS A 81 3.98 -9.06 0.74
N LYS A 82 4.67 -10.03 0.15
CA LYS A 82 5.32 -11.13 0.87
C LYS A 82 6.39 -10.63 1.86
N GLU A 83 7.27 -9.72 1.43
CA GLU A 83 8.30 -9.14 2.31
C GLU A 83 7.65 -8.33 3.43
N CYS A 84 6.68 -7.49 3.07
CA CYS A 84 5.99 -6.62 3.99
C CYS A 84 5.32 -7.42 5.10
N GLU A 85 4.47 -8.38 4.74
CA GLU A 85 3.75 -9.20 5.72
C GLU A 85 4.69 -10.05 6.58
N ARG A 86 5.81 -10.52 6.02
CA ARG A 86 6.82 -11.24 6.79
C ARG A 86 7.42 -10.36 7.88
N LEU A 87 7.77 -9.10 7.55
CA LEU A 87 8.31 -8.15 8.52
C LEU A 87 7.26 -7.73 9.54
N GLN A 88 6.02 -7.46 9.12
CA GLN A 88 4.91 -7.18 10.01
C GLN A 88 4.67 -8.32 11.01
N ARG A 89 4.60 -9.57 10.55
CA ARG A 89 4.43 -10.73 11.43
C ARG A 89 5.61 -10.95 12.38
N SER A 90 6.82 -10.61 11.95
CA SER A 90 8.03 -10.75 12.76
C SER A 90 8.16 -9.66 13.83
N ASN A 91 7.79 -8.42 13.51
CA ASN A 91 8.05 -7.26 14.37
C ASN A 91 6.84 -6.90 15.25
N MET A 92 5.60 -7.16 14.81
CA MET A 92 4.41 -6.81 15.60
C MET A 92 4.25 -7.53 16.95
N PRO A 93 4.70 -8.78 17.16
CA PRO A 93 4.62 -9.41 18.48
C PRO A 93 5.40 -8.65 19.57
N ASP A 94 6.55 -8.09 19.22
CA ASP A 94 7.41 -7.29 20.11
C ASP A 94 7.15 -5.78 19.98
N CYS A 95 6.13 -5.39 19.20
CA CYS A 95 5.73 -3.99 19.05
C CYS A 95 5.03 -3.53 20.32
N THR A 96 5.76 -2.78 21.14
CA THR A 96 5.29 -2.20 22.40
C THR A 96 5.62 -0.71 22.43
N TYR A 97 5.11 0.02 23.42
CA TYR A 97 5.46 1.43 23.68
C TYR A 97 6.31 1.60 24.94
N ILE A 98 6.96 0.52 25.38
CA ILE A 98 7.82 0.52 26.56
C ILE A 98 9.11 1.30 26.27
N TRP A 99 9.36 2.37 27.02
CA TRP A 99 10.44 3.32 26.77
C TRP A 99 11.84 2.79 27.13
N TYR A 100 11.97 1.82 28.04
CA TYR A 100 13.29 1.29 28.46
C TYR A 100 13.77 0.11 27.61
N GLN A 101 12.87 -0.57 26.90
CA GLN A 101 13.18 -1.70 26.03
C GLN A 101 13.30 -1.24 24.58
N ASP A 102 14.18 -1.85 23.80
CA ASP A 102 14.23 -1.61 22.36
C ASP A 102 13.11 -2.39 21.67
N TRP A 103 12.42 -1.75 20.75
CA TRP A 103 11.31 -2.37 20.03
C TRP A 103 11.21 -1.86 18.60
N LYS A 104 10.52 -2.63 17.78
CA LYS A 104 10.28 -2.31 16.38
C LYS A 104 8.86 -2.72 16.00
N CYS A 105 8.17 -1.86 15.28
CA CYS A 105 6.87 -2.14 14.70
C CYS A 105 6.96 -2.02 13.18
N SER A 106 6.18 -2.84 12.49
CA SER A 106 6.06 -2.79 11.04
C SER A 106 4.59 -2.82 10.64
N SER A 107 4.21 -2.01 9.66
CA SER A 107 2.84 -1.89 9.16
C SER A 107 2.86 -1.93 7.64
N CYS A 108 1.97 -2.76 7.08
CA CYS A 108 1.77 -2.92 5.65
C CYS A 108 0.43 -2.32 5.22
N CYS A 109 0.42 -1.71 4.04
CA CYS A 109 -0.81 -1.32 3.37
C CYS A 109 -0.67 -1.46 1.86
N GLN A 110 -1.81 -1.51 1.17
CA GLN A 110 -1.89 -1.63 -0.29
C GLN A 110 -2.78 -0.50 -0.82
N GLY A 111 -2.30 0.22 -1.82
CA GLY A 111 -2.96 1.38 -2.41
C GLY A 111 -2.07 2.62 -2.41
N ASP A 112 -2.38 3.57 -3.29
CA ASP A 112 -1.54 4.75 -3.49
C ASP A 112 -1.42 5.60 -2.23
N ARG A 113 -0.17 5.83 -1.82
CA ARG A 113 0.25 6.67 -0.69
C ARG A 113 -0.44 6.28 0.63
N CYS A 114 -0.83 5.02 0.76
CA CYS A 114 -1.56 4.51 1.92
C CYS A 114 -0.77 4.63 3.23
N ASN A 115 0.56 4.69 3.14
CA ASN A 115 1.46 4.73 4.28
C ASN A 115 1.77 6.15 4.78
N TYR A 116 0.79 7.06 4.75
CA TYR A 116 0.96 8.41 5.31
C TYR A 116 1.27 8.38 6.82
N TYR A 117 0.49 7.60 7.59
CA TYR A 117 0.72 7.40 9.03
C TYR A 117 1.75 6.30 9.30
N VAL A 118 2.31 6.28 10.51
CA VAL A 118 3.37 5.31 10.88
C VAL A 118 2.81 3.90 11.03
N ILE A 119 1.74 3.76 11.81
CA ILE A 119 1.00 2.52 11.98
C ILE A 119 -0.41 2.80 11.50
N SER A 120 -0.79 2.20 10.39
CA SER A 120 -2.16 2.26 9.87
C SER A 120 -2.78 0.89 10.04
N ALA A 121 -3.92 0.81 10.73
CA ALA A 121 -4.76 -0.38 10.68
C ALA A 121 -5.39 -0.42 9.28
N GLY A 122 -4.72 -1.06 8.33
CA GLY A 122 -5.20 -1.19 6.96
C GLY A 122 -6.52 -1.96 6.96
N ASN A 123 -7.61 -1.28 6.60
CA ASN A 123 -8.88 -1.95 6.31
C ASN A 123 -8.74 -2.51 4.88
N GLU A 124 -8.71 -3.83 4.72
CA GLU A 124 -8.70 -4.43 3.39
C GLU A 124 -10.04 -4.15 2.70
N THR A 125 -10.07 -3.15 1.83
CA THR A 125 -11.19 -2.96 0.89
C THR A 125 -11.14 -4.10 -0.11
N LYS A 126 -11.88 -5.18 0.17
CA LYS A 126 -12.10 -6.26 -0.80
C LYS A 126 -12.85 -5.68 -2.00
N LEU A 127 -12.18 -5.61 -3.15
CA LEU A 127 -12.85 -5.28 -4.39
C LEU A 127 -13.89 -6.37 -4.69
N HIS A 128 -15.17 -6.00 -4.75
CA HIS A 128 -16.25 -6.95 -5.02
C HIS A 128 -16.25 -7.36 -6.50
N ASN A 129 -15.48 -8.40 -6.84
CA ASN A 129 -15.42 -9.01 -8.19
C ASN A 129 -16.80 -9.38 -8.77
N GLY A 130 -17.81 -9.60 -7.91
CA GLY A 130 -19.17 -9.92 -8.32
C GLY A 130 -19.86 -8.81 -9.14
N ILE A 131 -19.57 -7.53 -8.86
CA ILE A 131 -20.18 -6.41 -9.58
C ILE A 131 -19.71 -6.39 -11.03
N PHE A 132 -18.42 -6.67 -11.26
CA PHE A 132 -17.82 -6.70 -12.59
C PHE A 132 -18.38 -7.85 -13.46
N ALA A 133 -18.60 -9.02 -12.85
CA ALA A 133 -19.21 -10.16 -13.52
C ALA A 133 -20.67 -9.89 -13.92
N ILE A 134 -21.44 -9.21 -13.07
CA ILE A 134 -22.84 -8.85 -13.35
C ILE A 134 -22.92 -7.87 -14.52
N THR A 135 -22.03 -6.87 -14.59
CA THR A 135 -21.99 -5.92 -15.72
C THR A 135 -21.66 -6.60 -17.05
N ILE A 136 -20.77 -7.60 -17.06
CA ILE A 136 -20.46 -8.38 -18.27
C ILE A 136 -21.67 -9.25 -18.68
N LEU A 137 -22.34 -9.88 -17.72
CA LEU A 137 -23.49 -10.75 -17.98
C LEU A 137 -24.68 -9.98 -18.57
N ILE A 138 -24.98 -8.80 -18.03
CA ILE A 138 -26.05 -7.91 -18.53
C ILE A 138 -25.73 -7.45 -19.96
N SER A 139 -24.46 -7.16 -20.25
CA SER A 139 -24.00 -6.78 -21.59
C SER A 139 -24.20 -7.89 -22.62
N LEU A 140 -23.89 -9.14 -22.26
CA LEU A 140 -24.06 -10.31 -23.13
C LEU A 140 -25.55 -10.67 -23.35
N LEU A 141 -26.37 -10.51 -22.31
CA LEU A 141 -27.83 -10.71 -22.39
C LEU A 141 -28.53 -9.62 -23.20
N GLY A 142 -28.06 -8.36 -23.12
CA GLY A 142 -28.56 -7.27 -23.97
C GLY A 142 -28.23 -7.47 -25.45
N ALA A 143 -27.04 -8.01 -25.76
CA ALA A 143 -26.64 -8.32 -27.13
C ALA A 143 -27.40 -9.50 -27.75
N SER A 144 -27.85 -10.48 -26.95
CA SER A 144 -28.60 -11.65 -27.44
C SER A 144 -30.10 -11.39 -27.63
N ARG A 145 -30.66 -10.34 -26.99
CA ARG A 145 -32.06 -9.92 -27.18
C ARG A 145 -32.30 -8.98 -28.38
N LEU A 146 -31.23 -8.51 -29.04
CA LEU A 146 -31.29 -7.61 -30.20
C LEU A 146 -31.05 -8.31 -31.55
N LYS A 147 -31.14 -9.65 -31.59
CA LYS A 147 -31.03 -10.46 -32.81
C LYS A 147 -32.40 -10.89 -33.29
#